data_AF-A0A1H7S9Q0-F1
#
_entry.id   AF-A0A1H7S9Q0-F1
#
_cell.length_a   1.000
_cell.length_b   1.000
_cell.length_c   1.000
_cell.angle_alpha   90.00
_cell.angle_beta   90.00
_cell.angle_gamma   90.00
#
_symmetry.space_group_name_H-M   'P 1'
#
loop_
_entity.id
_entity.type
_entity.pdbx_description
1 polymer ?
#
loop_
_entity_poly.entity_id
_entity_poly.type
_entity_poly.pdbx_seq_one_letter_code
_entity_poly.pdbx_strand_id
1 'polypeptide(L)'
;MTVHVTGKVRKPGVYLLPSGARVAEAVAAAGGVKQGVSTGGLNLARRLVDGEQIVVGAPATSMAPAADPASMIIDLNTATPDQLEELPGVGEVLASRIVEFRTTHGGFSSVDQLQQVTGIGPRRYAELKPKVRV
;
A
#
# COMPACT_ATOMS: atom_id res chain seq x y z
N MET A 1 18.96 0.59 -8.10
CA MET A 1 17.51 0.46 -7.92
C MET A 1 16.80 1.50 -8.76
N THR A 2 15.64 1.16 -9.29
CA THR A 2 14.83 2.00 -10.17
C THR A 2 13.65 2.54 -9.40
N VAL A 3 13.48 3.86 -9.38
CA VAL A 3 12.43 4.53 -8.60
C VAL A 3 11.71 5.53 -9.49
N HIS A 4 10.39 5.57 -9.42
CA HIS A 4 9.58 6.48 -10.22
C HIS A 4 9.20 7.71 -9.39
N VAL A 5 9.70 8.89 -9.75
CA VAL A 5 9.38 10.14 -9.05
C VAL A 5 8.36 10.95 -9.86
N THR A 6 7.22 11.25 -9.25
CA THR A 6 6.10 11.96 -9.89
C THR A 6 5.58 13.10 -9.01
N GLY A 7 4.61 13.85 -9.51
CA GLY A 7 4.00 14.97 -8.80
C GLY A 7 4.73 16.30 -9.01
N LYS A 8 4.79 17.12 -7.96
CA LYS A 8 5.27 18.52 -7.99
C LYS A 8 6.80 18.65 -7.90
N VAL A 9 7.52 17.80 -8.63
CA VAL A 9 8.98 17.90 -8.85
C VAL A 9 9.32 18.67 -10.12
N ARG A 10 10.58 19.09 -10.28
CA ARG A 10 11.04 19.77 -11.50
C ARG A 10 11.08 18.86 -12.71
N LYS A 11 11.57 17.63 -12.54
CA LYS A 11 11.71 16.62 -13.58
C LYS A 11 11.07 15.31 -13.09
N PRO A 12 9.79 15.06 -13.39
CA PRO A 12 9.21 13.75 -13.10
C PRO A 12 9.77 12.70 -14.07
N GLY A 13 9.95 11.48 -13.59
CA GLY A 13 10.51 10.40 -14.38
C GLY A 13 11.07 9.27 -13.52
N VAL A 14 11.65 8.29 -14.21
CA VAL A 14 12.27 7.12 -13.58
C VAL A 14 13.76 7.40 -13.36
N TYR A 15 14.24 7.12 -12.16
CA TYR A 15 15.61 7.38 -11.73
C TYR A 15 16.30 6.11 -11.26
N LEU A 16 17.56 5.95 -11.67
CA LEU A 16 18.44 4.91 -11.17
C LEU A 16 19.24 5.46 -9.99
N LEU A 17 19.07 4.84 -8.82
CA LEU A 17 19.71 5.23 -7.56
C LEU A 17 20.50 4.06 -6.98
N PRO A 18 21.55 4.33 -6.16
CA PRO A 18 22.28 3.27 -5.48
C PRO A 18 21.39 2.51 -4.49
N SER A 19 21.70 1.23 -4.25
CA SER A 19 21.02 0.43 -3.23
C SER A 19 21.22 1.06 -1.85
N GLY A 20 20.12 1.31 -1.12
CA GLY A 20 20.14 2.01 0.17
C GLY A 20 19.91 3.53 0.08
N ALA A 21 19.70 4.08 -1.12
CA ALA A 21 19.32 5.47 -1.32
C ALA A 21 18.06 5.86 -0.53
N ARG A 22 17.95 7.13 -0.16
CA ARG A 22 16.80 7.66 0.59
C ARG A 22 15.85 8.45 -0.29
N VAL A 23 14.60 8.63 0.16
CA VAL A 23 13.57 9.42 -0.53
C VAL A 23 14.08 10.83 -0.89
N ALA A 24 14.86 11.46 -0.01
CA ALA A 24 15.52 12.74 -0.30
C ALA A 24 16.38 12.72 -1.57
N GLU A 25 17.12 11.64 -1.81
CA GLU A 25 18.00 11.50 -2.97
C GLU A 25 17.23 11.32 -4.26
N ALA A 26 16.11 10.58 -4.22
CA ALA A 26 15.20 10.50 -5.37
C ALA A 26 14.57 11.86 -5.72
N VAL A 27 14.14 12.62 -4.72
CA VAL A 27 13.60 13.97 -4.93
C VAL A 27 14.68 14.91 -5.46
N ALA A 28 15.92 14.81 -4.97
CA ALA A 28 17.05 15.57 -5.49
C ALA A 28 17.39 15.21 -6.94
N ALA A 29 17.37 13.91 -7.29
CA ALA A 29 17.57 13.43 -8.66
C ALA A 29 16.48 13.94 -9.62
N ALA A 30 15.25 14.09 -9.13
CA ALA A 30 14.13 14.74 -9.83
C ALA A 30 14.25 16.27 -9.94
N GLY A 31 15.39 16.85 -9.55
CA GLY A 31 15.66 18.29 -9.59
C GLY A 31 15.05 19.07 -8.43
N GLY A 32 14.62 18.39 -7.37
CA GLY A 32 14.00 18.99 -6.20
C GLY A 32 12.53 19.34 -6.42
N VAL A 33 11.91 19.85 -5.35
CA VAL A 33 10.53 20.32 -5.35
C VAL A 33 10.40 21.68 -6.05
N LYS A 34 9.25 21.92 -6.70
CA LYS A 34 8.93 23.26 -7.25
C LYS A 34 8.81 24.29 -6.11
N GLN A 35 9.18 25.54 -6.37
CA GLN A 35 9.09 26.62 -5.38
C GLN A 35 7.65 26.78 -4.87
N GLY A 36 7.50 26.97 -3.55
CA GLY A 36 6.19 27.09 -2.89
C GLY A 36 5.46 25.77 -2.68
N VAL A 37 6.07 24.63 -2.99
CA VAL A 37 5.48 23.30 -2.77
C VAL A 37 6.13 22.63 -1.56
N SER A 38 5.34 22.35 -0.53
CA SER A 38 5.76 21.48 0.56
C SER A 38 5.86 20.04 0.07
N THR A 39 6.90 19.32 0.47
CA THR A 39 7.04 17.87 0.23
C THR A 39 5.89 17.05 0.83
N GLY A 40 5.01 17.66 1.63
CA GLY A 40 3.89 16.99 2.27
C GLY A 40 4.35 16.02 3.36
N GLY A 41 3.59 14.96 3.61
CA GLY A 41 3.89 13.91 4.59
C GLY A 41 5.01 12.94 4.20
N LEU A 42 5.83 13.28 3.21
CA LEU A 42 6.93 12.43 2.74
C LEU A 42 8.02 12.34 3.81
N ASN A 43 8.30 11.13 4.27
CA ASN A 43 9.50 10.87 5.08
C ASN A 43 10.74 10.83 4.18
N LEU A 44 11.39 11.98 4.03
CA LEU A 44 12.60 12.14 3.20
C LEU A 44 13.78 11.26 3.66
N ALA A 45 13.80 10.85 4.93
CA ALA A 45 14.84 9.98 5.46
C ALA A 45 14.56 8.49 5.20
N ARG A 46 13.37 8.09 4.73
CA ARG A 46 13.07 6.68 4.49
C ARG A 46 13.98 6.11 3.40
N ARG A 47 14.42 4.86 3.58
CA ARG A 47 15.12 4.10 2.54
C ARG A 47 14.16 3.74 1.41
N LEU A 48 14.68 3.81 0.19
CA LEU A 48 13.94 3.46 -1.01
C LEU A 48 13.94 1.95 -1.22
N VAL A 49 12.85 1.47 -1.78
CA VAL A 49 12.71 0.12 -2.31
C VAL A 49 12.82 0.17 -3.83
N ASP A 50 13.35 -0.89 -4.43
CA ASP A 50 13.38 -1.01 -5.89
C ASP A 50 11.96 -1.12 -6.46
N GLY A 51 11.69 -0.44 -7.57
CA GLY A 51 10.35 -0.37 -8.17
C GLY A 51 9.39 0.60 -7.47
N GLU A 52 9.82 1.30 -6.42
CA GLU A 52 8.97 2.20 -5.66
C GLU A 52 8.54 3.44 -6.46
N GLN A 53 7.31 3.91 -6.26
CA GLN A 53 6.82 5.18 -6.78
C GLN A 53 6.74 6.23 -5.66
N ILE A 54 7.30 7.42 -5.91
CA ILE A 54 7.28 8.55 -4.98
C ILE A 54 6.46 9.67 -5.60
N VAL A 55 5.40 10.09 -4.91
CA VAL A 55 4.54 11.20 -5.34
C VAL A 55 4.82 12.43 -4.49
N VAL A 56 5.40 13.47 -5.08
CA VAL A 56 5.76 14.69 -4.36
C VAL A 56 4.61 15.71 -4.38
N GLY A 57 4.26 16.25 -3.21
CA GLY A 57 3.33 17.38 -3.09
C GLY A 57 1.85 17.00 -3.30
N ALA A 58 1.53 15.71 -3.23
CA ALA A 58 0.18 15.26 -2.91
C ALA A 58 -0.10 15.56 -1.41
N PRO A 59 -1.36 15.89 -1.02
CA PRO A 59 -1.75 15.83 0.39
C PRO A 59 -1.40 14.44 0.93
N ALA A 60 -1.12 14.31 2.22
CA ALA A 60 -0.62 13.09 2.88
C ALA A 60 -1.60 11.89 2.88
N THR A 61 -2.43 11.74 1.85
CA THR A 61 -3.16 10.53 1.53
C THR A 61 -2.37 9.78 0.46
N SER A 62 -1.96 8.56 0.79
CA SER A 62 -1.32 7.57 -0.09
C SER A 62 0.22 7.55 -0.08
N MET A 63 0.78 7.16 1.07
CA MET A 63 1.65 5.97 1.15
C MET A 63 1.88 5.63 2.62
N ALA A 64 0.99 4.80 3.16
CA ALA A 64 1.29 3.94 4.30
C ALA A 64 1.63 2.54 3.73
N PRO A 65 2.45 1.71 4.42
CA PRO A 65 2.63 1.75 5.86
C PRO A 65 4.09 1.77 6.35
N ALA A 66 4.40 2.71 7.23
CA ALA A 66 4.98 2.31 8.50
C ALA A 66 3.79 2.23 9.45
N ALA A 67 3.31 1.01 9.68
CA ALA A 67 2.25 0.79 10.63
C ALA A 67 2.62 -0.38 11.49
N ASP A 68 2.58 -0.11 12.78
CA ASP A 68 2.73 -1.08 13.85
C ASP A 68 1.92 -2.36 13.54
N PRO A 69 2.54 -3.55 13.59
CA PRO A 69 1.92 -4.83 13.25
C PRO A 69 0.83 -5.29 14.26
N ALA A 70 0.34 -4.39 15.12
CA ALA A 70 -0.54 -4.70 16.24
C ALA A 70 -1.86 -3.91 16.26
N SER A 71 -2.16 -3.05 15.27
CA SER A 71 -3.42 -2.26 15.32
C SER A 71 -4.08 -1.95 13.97
N MET A 72 -3.66 -2.57 12.87
CA MET A 72 -4.31 -2.35 11.57
C MET A 72 -5.46 -3.32 11.36
N ILE A 73 -6.67 -2.89 11.72
CA ILE A 73 -7.90 -3.49 11.23
C ILE A 73 -7.96 -3.20 9.72
N ILE A 74 -7.80 -4.24 8.91
CA ILE A 74 -7.71 -4.20 7.44
C ILE A 74 -9.11 -4.07 6.85
N ASP A 75 -9.30 -3.10 5.97
CA ASP A 75 -10.57 -2.89 5.27
C ASP A 75 -10.68 -3.80 4.03
N LEU A 76 -11.62 -4.74 3.99
CA LEU A 76 -11.75 -5.69 2.88
C LEU A 76 -12.07 -4.99 1.54
N ASN A 77 -12.77 -3.86 1.61
CA ASN A 77 -13.17 -3.09 0.45
C ASN A 77 -12.04 -2.24 -0.15
N THR A 78 -11.09 -1.79 0.67
CA THR A 78 -10.00 -0.89 0.22
C THR A 78 -8.61 -1.51 0.26
N ALA A 79 -8.44 -2.66 0.92
CA ALA A 79 -7.16 -3.33 1.06
C ALA A 79 -6.58 -3.74 -0.29
N THR A 80 -5.27 -3.60 -0.40
CA THR A 80 -4.48 -4.15 -1.50
C THR A 80 -4.30 -5.66 -1.31
N PRO A 81 -4.04 -6.43 -2.38
CA PRO A 81 -3.73 -7.85 -2.27
C PRO A 81 -2.58 -8.11 -1.29
N ASP A 82 -1.51 -7.30 -1.34
CA ASP A 82 -0.37 -7.41 -0.42
C ASP A 82 -0.79 -7.24 1.05
N GLN A 83 -1.69 -6.29 1.36
CA GLN A 83 -2.22 -6.10 2.71
C GLN A 83 -3.11 -7.27 3.16
N LEU A 84 -3.86 -7.88 2.25
CA LEU A 84 -4.66 -9.07 2.58
C LEU A 84 -3.74 -10.26 2.90
N GLU A 85 -2.56 -10.36 2.28
CA GLU A 85 -1.56 -11.40 2.56
C GLU A 85 -0.90 -11.27 3.94
N GLU A 86 -0.94 -10.09 4.56
CA GLU A 86 -0.48 -9.91 5.94
C GLU A 86 -1.41 -10.61 6.96
N LEU A 87 -2.60 -11.02 6.53
CA LEU A 87 -3.56 -11.72 7.38
C LEU A 87 -3.13 -13.19 7.62
N PRO A 88 -3.26 -13.69 8.87
CA PRO A 88 -2.85 -15.04 9.19
C PRO A 88 -3.65 -16.07 8.37
N GLY A 89 -2.93 -16.88 7.59
CA GLY A 89 -3.54 -17.89 6.73
C GLY A 89 -4.17 -17.34 5.45
N VAL A 90 -3.95 -16.08 5.10
CA VAL A 90 -4.24 -15.56 3.75
C VAL A 90 -2.92 -15.50 3.00
N GLY A 91 -2.82 -16.26 1.91
CA GLY A 91 -1.71 -16.15 0.96
C GLY A 91 -2.20 -15.55 -0.36
N GLU A 92 -1.28 -15.34 -1.29
CA GLU A 92 -1.49 -14.78 -2.63
C GLU A 92 -2.78 -15.29 -3.32
N VAL A 93 -3.02 -16.61 -3.30
CA VAL A 93 -4.21 -17.23 -3.90
C VAL A 93 -5.51 -16.77 -3.23
N LEU A 94 -5.51 -16.66 -1.91
CA LEU A 94 -6.69 -16.22 -1.15
C LEU A 94 -6.89 -14.71 -1.27
N ALA A 95 -5.81 -13.92 -1.20
CA ALA A 95 -5.86 -12.48 -1.40
C ALA A 95 -6.47 -12.16 -2.78
N SER A 96 -6.01 -12.84 -3.84
CA SER A 96 -6.56 -12.70 -5.18
C SER A 96 -8.05 -13.02 -5.24
N ARG A 97 -8.50 -14.10 -4.58
CA ARG A 97 -9.92 -14.47 -4.51
C ARG A 97 -10.77 -13.47 -3.74
N ILE A 98 -10.24 -12.87 -2.68
CA ILE A 98 -10.94 -11.81 -1.93
C ILE A 98 -11.13 -10.58 -2.83
N VAL A 99 -10.10 -10.20 -3.58
CA VAL A 99 -10.16 -9.10 -4.56
C VAL A 99 -11.13 -9.40 -5.69
N GLU A 100 -11.14 -10.63 -6.21
CA GLU A 100 -12.08 -11.07 -7.24
C GLU A 100 -13.53 -11.08 -6.71
N PHE A 101 -13.73 -11.57 -5.50
CA PHE A 101 -15.04 -11.60 -4.84
C PHE A 101 -15.62 -10.19 -4.70
N ARG A 102 -14.85 -9.22 -4.17
CA ARG A 102 -15.34 -7.83 -4.08
C ARG A 102 -15.62 -7.21 -5.44
N THR A 103 -14.84 -7.55 -6.47
CA THR A 103 -15.02 -6.99 -7.82
C THR A 103 -16.30 -7.52 -8.46
N THR A 104 -16.59 -8.80 -8.24
CA THR A 104 -17.78 -9.50 -8.79
C THR A 104 -19.06 -9.15 -8.04
N HIS A 105 -18.98 -9.02 -6.71
CA HIS A 105 -20.13 -8.75 -5.85
C HIS A 105 -20.33 -7.25 -5.53
N GLY A 106 -19.44 -6.38 -6.01
CA GLY A 106 -19.50 -4.93 -5.76
C GLY A 106 -19.02 -4.51 -4.36
N GLY A 107 -18.28 -5.35 -3.66
CA GLY A 107 -17.76 -5.13 -2.32
C GLY A 107 -18.16 -6.20 -1.32
N PHE A 108 -17.60 -6.09 -0.12
CA PHE A 108 -18.06 -6.78 1.08
C PHE A 108 -19.03 -5.86 1.83
N SER A 109 -20.27 -6.32 2.04
CA SER A 109 -21.25 -5.61 2.88
C SER A 109 -21.12 -5.97 4.37
N SER A 110 -20.46 -7.08 4.68
CA SER A 110 -20.26 -7.57 6.05
C SER A 110 -19.05 -8.50 6.09
N VAL A 111 -18.35 -8.54 7.22
CA VAL A 111 -17.18 -9.40 7.42
C VAL A 111 -17.52 -10.88 7.23
N ASP A 112 -18.76 -11.29 7.52
CA ASP A 112 -19.27 -12.65 7.33
C ASP A 112 -19.22 -13.14 5.89
N GLN A 113 -19.24 -12.23 4.89
CA GLN A 113 -19.13 -12.60 3.49
C GLN A 113 -17.76 -13.18 3.12
N LEU A 114 -16.73 -13.01 3.96
CA LEU A 114 -15.47 -13.75 3.79
C LEU A 114 -15.69 -15.26 3.77
N GLN A 115 -16.70 -15.79 4.48
CA GLN A 115 -17.01 -17.23 4.46
C GLN A 115 -17.56 -17.71 3.10
N GLN A 116 -18.03 -16.79 2.25
CA GLN A 116 -18.46 -17.10 0.88
C GLN A 116 -17.28 -17.19 -0.09
N VAL A 117 -16.10 -16.71 0.31
CA VAL A 117 -14.88 -16.81 -0.50
C VAL A 117 -14.36 -18.23 -0.44
N THR A 118 -14.25 -18.86 -1.62
CA THR A 118 -13.75 -20.23 -1.76
C THR A 118 -12.36 -20.38 -1.16
N GLY A 119 -12.25 -21.15 -0.07
CA GLY A 119 -11.00 -21.39 0.67
C GLY A 119 -10.91 -20.72 2.04
N ILE A 120 -11.87 -19.86 2.40
CA ILE A 120 -12.01 -19.34 3.76
C ILE A 120 -12.96 -20.23 4.55
N GLY A 121 -12.39 -21.15 5.32
CA GLY A 121 -13.15 -21.97 6.27
C GLY A 121 -13.49 -21.23 7.58
N PRO A 122 -14.34 -21.81 8.43
CA PRO A 122 -14.78 -21.20 9.70
C PRO A 122 -13.62 -20.93 10.67
N ARG A 123 -12.58 -21.78 10.67
CA ARG A 123 -11.34 -21.54 11.42
C ARG A 123 -10.65 -20.25 10.98
N ARG A 124 -10.47 -20.07 9.67
CA ARG A 124 -9.81 -18.88 9.12
C ARG A 124 -10.64 -17.64 9.37
N TYR A 125 -11.95 -17.70 9.11
CA TYR A 125 -12.84 -16.59 9.40
C TYR A 125 -12.73 -16.12 10.87
N ALA A 126 -12.64 -17.02 11.84
CA ALA A 126 -12.49 -16.65 13.25
C ALA A 126 -11.17 -15.89 13.54
N GLU A 127 -10.08 -16.24 12.86
CA GLU A 127 -8.78 -15.56 12.99
C GLU A 127 -8.75 -14.21 12.26
N LEU A 128 -9.49 -14.10 11.16
CA LEU A 128 -9.59 -12.90 10.34
C LEU A 128 -10.55 -11.87 10.93
N LYS A 129 -11.68 -12.30 11.48
CA LYS A 129 -12.74 -11.45 12.03
C LYS A 129 -12.26 -10.31 12.93
N PRO A 130 -11.35 -10.50 13.91
CA PRO A 130 -10.88 -9.40 14.76
C PRO A 130 -9.88 -8.46 14.05
N LYS A 131 -9.36 -8.84 12.89
CA LYS A 131 -8.33 -8.12 12.14
C LYS A 131 -8.86 -7.41 10.89
N VAL A 132 -10.14 -7.59 10.55
CA VAL A 132 -10.73 -7.06 9.32
C VAL A 132 -12.04 -6.31 9.57
N ARG A 133 -12.35 -5.36 8.67
CA ARG A 133 -13.61 -4.61 8.62
C ARG A 133 -14.09 -4.46 7.17
N VAL A 134 -15.31 -3.93 6.99
CA VAL A 134 -15.93 -3.61 5.69
C VAL A 134 -16.28 -2.13 5.58
#